data_AF-A0A3A2Z6N5-F1
#
_entry.id   AF-A0A3A2Z6N5-F1
#
_cell.length_a   1.000
_cell.length_b   1.000
_cell.length_c   1.000
_cell.angle_alpha   90.00
_cell.angle_beta   90.00
_cell.angle_gamma   90.00
#
_symmetry.space_group_name_H-M   'P 1'
#
loop_
_entity.id
_entity.type
_entity.pdbx_description
1 polymer ?
#
loop_
_entity_poly.entity_id
_entity_poly.type
_entity_poly.pdbx_seq_one_letter_code
_entity_poly.pdbx_strand_id
1 'polypeptide(L)'
;MRREKMLQSVQAIEGQKRVTIRYANLALQKQARTVSFFKKPRRQFQRNIIDHLGDVLGIEKGRQKGEYYCWKERVDAMDWRLWCLYPYLDIKV
;
A
#
# COMPACT_ATOMS: atom_id res chain seq x y z
N MET A 1 8.59 15.62 -1.80
CA MET A 1 9.35 14.80 -0.83
C MET A 1 9.59 13.38 -1.35
N ARG A 2 10.52 12.60 -0.76
CA ARG A 2 10.94 11.25 -1.25
C ARG A 2 9.78 10.25 -1.41
N ARG A 3 8.77 10.30 -0.54
CA ARG A 3 7.55 9.47 -0.64
C ARG A 3 6.71 9.81 -1.86
N GLU A 4 6.46 11.10 -2.13
CA GLU A 4 5.63 11.52 -3.26
C GLU A 4 6.22 11.06 -4.58
N LYS A 5 7.56 11.17 -4.73
CA LYS A 5 8.27 10.63 -5.90
C LYS A 5 8.07 9.13 -6.04
N MET A 6 8.20 8.37 -4.94
CA MET A 6 7.94 6.93 -4.94
C MET A 6 6.49 6.61 -5.36
N LEU A 7 5.49 7.29 -4.79
CA LEU A 7 4.09 7.06 -5.12
C LEU A 7 3.78 7.37 -6.60
N GLN A 8 4.33 8.46 -7.14
CA GLN A 8 4.20 8.80 -8.55
C GLN A 8 4.83 7.73 -9.45
N SER A 9 6.04 7.25 -9.12
CA SER A 9 6.69 6.17 -9.87
C SER A 9 5.88 4.88 -9.84
N VAL A 10 5.32 4.50 -8.70
CA VAL A 10 4.46 3.31 -8.58
C VAL A 10 3.19 3.45 -9.41
N GLN A 11 2.55 4.62 -9.38
CA GLN A 11 1.32 4.86 -10.13
C GLN A 11 1.53 4.81 -11.64
N ALA A 12 2.71 5.21 -12.12
CA ALA A 12 3.07 5.19 -13.54
C ALA A 12 3.29 3.77 -14.10
N ILE A 13 3.40 2.74 -13.23
CA ILE A 13 3.58 1.36 -13.67
C ILE A 13 2.29 0.82 -14.27
N GLU A 14 2.40 0.27 -15.48
CA GLU A 14 1.31 -0.43 -16.14
C GLU A 14 1.04 -1.77 -15.44
N GLY A 15 -0.22 -2.01 -15.09
CA GLY A 15 -0.63 -3.22 -14.41
C GLY A 15 -1.04 -4.29 -15.41
N GLN A 16 -0.45 -5.48 -15.28
CA GLN A 16 -0.77 -6.64 -16.13
C GLN A 16 -1.62 -7.65 -15.37
N LYS A 17 -1.43 -7.77 -14.05
CA LYS A 17 -2.11 -8.77 -13.22
C LYS A 17 -2.87 -8.14 -12.06
N ARG A 18 -4.16 -8.47 -11.93
CA ARG A 18 -4.98 -8.14 -10.76
C ARG A 18 -4.80 -9.18 -9.66
N VAL A 19 -4.57 -8.71 -8.44
CA VAL A 19 -4.51 -9.53 -7.22
C VAL A 19 -5.42 -8.95 -6.16
N THR A 20 -5.90 -9.80 -5.24
CA THR A 20 -6.72 -9.33 -4.12
C THR A 20 -5.89 -8.42 -3.21
N ILE A 21 -6.55 -7.48 -2.53
CA ILE A 21 -5.90 -6.57 -1.57
C ILE A 21 -5.20 -7.32 -0.42
N ARG A 22 -5.55 -8.59 -0.20
CA ARG A 22 -4.82 -9.48 0.71
C ARG A 22 -3.33 -9.59 0.34
N TYR A 23 -2.99 -9.52 -0.95
CA TYR A 23 -1.61 -9.54 -1.43
C TYR A 23 -0.83 -8.31 -0.94
N ALA A 24 -1.40 -7.11 -1.11
CA ALA A 24 -0.82 -5.86 -0.60
C ALA A 24 -0.66 -5.88 0.93
N ASN A 25 -1.67 -6.36 1.66
CA ASN A 25 -1.60 -6.52 3.12
C ASN A 25 -0.44 -7.43 3.56
N LEU A 26 -0.20 -8.53 2.85
CA LEU A 26 0.89 -9.47 3.16
C LEU A 26 2.26 -8.88 2.82
N ALA A 27 2.40 -8.22 1.68
CA ALA A 27 3.64 -7.56 1.26
C ALA A 27 4.05 -6.49 2.29
N LEU A 28 3.09 -5.66 2.68
CA LEU A 28 3.25 -4.66 3.72
C LEU A 28 3.66 -5.27 5.07
N GLN A 29 2.92 -6.29 5.54
CA GLN A 29 3.22 -6.99 6.80
C GLN A 29 4.63 -7.59 6.80
N LYS A 30 5.11 -8.11 5.66
CA LYS A 30 6.47 -8.65 5.54
C LYS A 30 7.53 -7.56 5.67
N GLN A 31 7.34 -6.43 4.98
CA GLN A 31 8.33 -5.35 4.91
C GLN A 31 8.41 -4.51 6.19
N ALA A 32 7.33 -4.46 6.96
CA ALA A 32 7.22 -3.53 8.07
C ALA A 32 7.03 -4.21 9.45
N ARG A 33 7.43 -5.49 9.57
CA ARG A 33 7.44 -6.26 10.83
C ARG A 33 8.13 -5.54 11.99
N THR A 34 9.04 -4.62 11.71
CA THR A 34 9.84 -3.88 12.69
C THR A 34 9.25 -2.52 13.07
N VAL A 35 8.13 -2.09 12.47
CA VAL A 35 7.56 -0.75 12.67
C VAL A 35 6.35 -0.82 13.62
N SER A 36 6.35 0.01 14.66
CA SER A 36 5.28 0.11 15.68
C SER A 36 3.88 0.31 15.08
N PHE A 37 3.81 0.93 13.90
CA PHE A 37 2.62 1.08 13.08
C PHE A 37 1.81 -0.22 12.97
N PHE A 38 2.49 -1.39 12.84
CA PHE A 38 1.91 -2.74 12.62
C PHE A 38 1.20 -3.37 13.80
N LYS A 39 1.15 -2.70 14.96
CA LYS A 39 0.36 -3.15 16.10
C LYS A 39 -1.16 -2.90 15.95
N LYS A 40 -1.61 -2.20 14.90
CA LYS A 40 -3.03 -1.90 14.67
C LYS A 40 -3.83 -3.12 14.17
N PRO A 41 -5.17 -3.15 14.36
CA PRO A 41 -6.02 -4.22 13.84
C PRO A 41 -5.97 -4.34 12.31
N ARG A 42 -6.01 -5.59 11.79
CA ARG A 42 -6.00 -5.91 10.34
C ARG A 42 -7.02 -5.12 9.50
N ARG A 43 -8.22 -4.87 10.04
CA ARG A 43 -9.27 -4.11 9.34
C ARG A 43 -8.89 -2.63 9.15
N GLN A 44 -8.28 -2.02 10.18
CA GLN A 44 -7.82 -0.64 10.11
C GLN A 44 -6.67 -0.51 9.11
N PHE A 45 -5.82 -1.53 9.02
CA PHE A 45 -4.76 -1.61 8.02
C PHE A 45 -5.25 -1.61 6.59
N GLN A 46 -6.18 -2.52 6.29
CA GLN A 46 -6.73 -2.61 4.94
C GLN A 46 -7.43 -1.30 4.56
N ARG A 47 -8.15 -0.68 5.50
CA ARG A 47 -8.80 0.61 5.28
C ARG A 47 -7.78 1.72 4.96
N ASN A 48 -6.67 1.80 5.69
CA ASN A 48 -5.60 2.76 5.38
C ASN A 48 -4.99 2.56 3.98
N ILE A 49 -4.82 1.31 3.53
CA ILE A 49 -4.35 1.04 2.17
C ILE A 49 -5.38 1.53 1.15
N ILE A 50 -6.67 1.22 1.35
CA ILE A 50 -7.72 1.66 0.43
C ILE A 50 -7.80 3.19 0.38
N ASP A 51 -7.85 3.84 1.54
CA ASP A 51 -8.09 5.28 1.67
C ASP A 51 -6.89 6.13 1.20
N HIS A 52 -5.65 5.62 1.32
CA HIS A 52 -4.44 6.39 1.01
C HIS A 52 -3.62 5.91 -0.19
N LEU A 53 -3.85 4.67 -0.65
CA LEU A 53 -3.14 4.07 -1.78
C LEU A 53 -4.10 3.60 -2.87
N GLY A 54 -5.38 3.99 -2.80
CA GLY A 54 -6.41 3.68 -3.78
C GLY A 54 -5.94 3.87 -5.22
N ASP A 55 -5.67 5.12 -5.60
CA ASP A 55 -5.26 5.45 -6.97
C ASP A 55 -3.86 4.93 -7.31
N VAL A 56 -2.95 4.96 -6.33
CA VAL A 56 -1.56 4.53 -6.52
C VAL A 56 -1.49 3.06 -6.90
N LEU A 57 -2.20 2.19 -6.17
CA LEU A 57 -2.23 0.75 -6.42
C LEU A 57 -3.31 0.35 -7.44
N GLY A 58 -4.12 1.32 -7.90
CA GLY A 58 -5.29 1.10 -8.75
C GLY A 58 -6.31 0.18 -8.07
N ILE A 59 -6.68 0.45 -6.83
CA ILE A 59 -7.59 -0.39 -6.07
C ILE A 59 -9.01 -0.24 -6.62
N GLU A 60 -9.58 -1.36 -7.04
CA GLU A 60 -10.95 -1.44 -7.54
C GLU A 60 -11.78 -2.40 -6.71
N LYS A 61 -13.05 -2.09 -6.57
CA LYS A 61 -14.01 -2.92 -5.85
C LYS A 61 -14.43 -4.11 -6.73
N GLY A 62 -14.39 -5.30 -6.15
CA GLY A 62 -14.87 -6.52 -6.79
C GLY A 62 -16.40 -6.59 -6.88
N ARG A 63 -16.88 -7.65 -7.56
CA ARG A 63 -18.32 -7.93 -7.66
C ARG A 63 -18.90 -8.44 -6.33
N GLN A 64 -18.11 -9.14 -5.52
CA GLN A 64 -18.57 -9.62 -4.21
C GLN A 64 -18.33 -8.57 -3.11
N LYS A 65 -19.22 -8.57 -2.11
CA LYS A 65 -19.16 -7.62 -1.00
C LYS A 65 -17.86 -7.80 -0.21
N GLY A 66 -17.03 -6.75 -0.22
CA GLY A 66 -15.77 -6.71 0.55
C GLY A 66 -14.54 -7.18 -0.24
N GLU A 67 -14.70 -7.55 -1.52
CA GLU A 67 -13.57 -7.82 -2.39
C GLU A 67 -12.99 -6.53 -2.96
N TYR A 68 -11.66 -6.43 -2.90
CA TYR A 68 -10.90 -5.36 -3.52
C TYR A 68 -9.72 -5.98 -4.26
N TYR A 69 -9.43 -5.45 -5.43
CA TYR A 69 -8.35 -5.88 -6.30
C TYR A 69 -7.41 -4.72 -6.57
N CYS A 70 -6.14 -5.01 -6.77
CA CYS A 70 -5.09 -4.05 -7.05
C CYS A 70 -4.12 -4.63 -8.09
N TRP A 71 -3.34 -3.76 -8.72
CA TRP A 71 -2.30 -4.20 -9.66
C TRP A 71 -1.13 -4.80 -8.90
N LYS A 72 -0.76 -6.03 -9.25
CA LYS A 72 0.33 -6.77 -8.59
C LYS A 72 1.66 -6.02 -8.74
N GLU A 73 1.93 -5.52 -9.94
CA GLU A 73 3.19 -4.86 -10.29
C GLU A 73 3.40 -3.60 -9.45
N ARG A 74 2.32 -2.84 -9.21
CA ARG A 74 2.34 -1.66 -8.35
C ARG A 74 2.55 -2.00 -6.88
N VAL A 75 1.96 -3.12 -6.41
CA VAL A 75 2.19 -3.64 -5.06
C VAL A 75 3.64 -4.08 -4.85
N ASP A 76 4.23 -4.72 -5.86
CA ASP A 76 5.62 -5.20 -5.81
C ASP A 76 6.63 -4.06 -5.88
N ALA A 77 6.34 -3.02 -6.65
CA ALA A 77 7.18 -1.82 -6.76
C ALA A 77 7.06 -0.87 -5.56
N MET A 78 6.04 -1.04 -4.71
CA MET A 78 5.82 -0.19 -3.55
C MET A 78 6.91 -0.39 -2.50
N ASP A 79 7.58 0.70 -2.11
CA ASP A 79 8.41 0.71 -0.91
C ASP A 79 7.52 0.88 0.33
N TRP A 80 7.00 -0.26 0.79
CA TRP A 80 6.12 -0.37 1.95
C TRP A 80 6.76 0.14 3.24
N ARG A 81 8.09 0.00 3.38
CA ARG A 81 8.83 0.50 4.54
C ARG A 81 8.85 2.03 4.53
N LEU A 82 9.19 2.63 3.38
CA LEU A 82 9.16 4.09 3.21
C LEU A 82 7.77 4.67 3.44
N TRP A 83 6.72 4.03 2.90
CA TRP A 83 5.34 4.46 3.12
C TRP A 83 4.95 4.44 4.61
N CYS A 84 5.31 3.38 5.34
CA CYS A 84 4.99 3.25 6.77
C CYS A 84 5.78 4.17 7.69
N LEU A 85 7.02 4.50 7.32
CA LEU A 85 7.88 5.37 8.11
C LEU A 85 7.59 6.85 7.87
N TYR A 86 6.86 7.20 6.80
CA TYR A 86 6.64 8.60 6.45
C TYR A 86 5.98 9.47 7.54
N PRO A 87 5.00 9.00 8.33
CA PRO A 87 4.49 9.76 9.47
C PRO A 87 5.55 10.12 10.52
N TYR A 88 6.71 9.44 10.50
CA TYR A 88 7.84 9.62 11.42
C TYR A 88 9.08 10.22 10.75
N LEU A 89 9.12 10.31 9.41
CA LEU A 89 10.23 10.87 8.63
C LEU A 89 9.99 12.35 8.26
N ASP A 90 8.79 12.88 8.49
CA ASP A 90 8.50 14.32 8.52
C ASP A 90 8.96 15.00 9.83
N ILE A 91 9.90 14.39 10.56
CA ILE A 91 10.74 15.14 11.50
C ILE A 91 11.69 15.95 10.63
N LYS A 92 11.33 17.22 10.39
CA LYS A 92 12.29 18.23 9.95
C LYS A 92 13.45 18.22 10.94
N VAL A 93 14.61 17.78 10.50
CA VAL A 93 15.89 18.18 11.10
C VAL A 93 16.22 19.55 10.56
#